data_AF-A0A1H0G4Z6-F1
#
_entry.id   AF-A0A1H0G4Z6-F1
#
_cell.length_a   1.000
_cell.length_b   1.000
_cell.length_c   1.000
_cell.angle_alpha   90.00
_cell.angle_beta   90.00
_cell.angle_gamma   90.00
#
_symmetry.space_group_name_H-M   'P 1'
#
loop_
_entity.id
_entity.type
_entity.pdbx_description
1 polymer ?
#
loop_
_entity_poly.entity_id
_entity_poly.type
_entity_poly.pdbx_seq_one_letter_code
_entity_poly.pdbx_strand_id
1 'polypeptide(L)'
;MLFTKLDLENRRVKDLFKINSKTHMFSWDHYYECYNYTIRQILDKGLSKKYALNSLSKPVLFLIRHNFELLLKKNLMINNFDIPISHDFKEILNAFPDKTLVPDEFQLILSAQVFVNDGANLRYDLNKETGESYFPNGERIEVCPTLELFNSIASSDTFHLDQLCTPFDYTSKTKKWDLTFHMRECAGLGILRTQFDGTIEMLIEGIINDGFDIHKVYLPLMFLIRHSLELALKFNIQRIQATSSLISQKDLTWEHSLATLFNCYDDYLSKIDQSKLSPVVQEQYKGYKPVYDELYSIIHNFDSNSRIFRFPTDKSGDPYSVKLLNKDIVKILRLYYFVDPFITFTNLVLEEENALI
;
A
#
# COMPACT_ATOMS: atom_id res chain seq x y z
N MET A 1 -9.43 6.03 8.81
CA MET A 1 -9.32 6.66 10.16
C MET A 1 -8.22 5.92 10.86
N LEU A 2 -7.15 6.63 11.19
CA LEU A 2 -6.09 6.05 12.00
C LEU A 2 -6.54 6.02 13.47
N PHE A 3 -6.63 4.83 14.06
CA PHE A 3 -7.27 4.60 15.37
C PHE A 3 -6.41 5.08 16.56
N THR A 4 -5.09 5.14 16.41
CA THR A 4 -4.16 5.52 17.48
C THR A 4 -3.68 6.97 17.32
N LYS A 5 -3.93 7.84 18.31
CA LYS A 5 -3.38 9.20 18.34
C LYS A 5 -1.86 9.15 18.47
N LEU A 6 -1.17 9.57 17.42
CA LEU A 6 0.28 9.66 17.37
C LEU A 6 0.73 11.07 17.76
N ASP A 7 1.47 11.22 18.86
CA ASP A 7 2.15 12.48 19.16
C ASP A 7 3.45 12.56 18.34
N LEU A 8 3.29 12.98 17.09
CA LEU A 8 4.40 13.23 16.17
C LEU A 8 5.17 14.51 16.52
N GLU A 9 4.75 15.29 17.52
CA GLU A 9 5.52 16.44 18.02
C GLU A 9 6.55 16.03 19.09
N ASN A 10 6.33 14.88 19.74
CA ASN A 10 7.28 14.25 20.64
C ASN A 10 8.63 13.95 19.96
N ARG A 11 9.71 14.49 20.52
CA ARG A 11 11.07 14.33 20.00
C ARG A 11 11.49 12.86 19.88
N ARG A 12 11.15 12.02 20.86
CA ARG A 12 11.48 10.58 20.83
C ARG A 12 10.79 9.89 19.66
N VAL A 13 9.51 10.18 19.43
CA VAL A 13 8.77 9.63 18.29
C VAL A 13 9.38 10.12 16.99
N LYS A 14 9.66 11.42 16.85
CA LYS A 14 10.35 11.98 15.66
C LYS A 14 11.67 11.27 15.37
N ASP A 15 12.45 10.97 16.40
CA ASP A 15 13.75 10.32 16.27
C ASP A 15 13.63 8.87 15.76
N LEU A 16 12.56 8.13 16.12
CA LEU A 16 12.30 6.78 15.63
C LEU A 16 11.99 6.72 14.13
N PHE A 17 11.41 7.79 13.58
CA PHE A 17 11.05 7.87 12.15
C PHE A 17 12.14 8.56 11.30
N LYS A 18 13.31 8.84 11.87
CA LYS A 18 14.43 9.39 11.11
C LYS A 18 15.09 8.31 10.27
N ILE A 19 14.96 8.47 8.96
CA ILE A 19 15.77 7.69 8.01
C ILE A 19 17.16 8.30 7.92
N ASN A 20 18.09 7.60 7.31
CA ASN A 20 19.38 8.13 6.92
C ASN A 20 19.39 8.12 5.40
N SER A 21 19.46 9.28 4.75
CA SER A 21 19.49 9.35 3.29
C SER A 21 20.68 8.63 2.65
N LYS A 22 21.71 8.27 3.43
CA LYS A 22 22.83 7.43 2.98
C LYS A 22 22.53 5.93 3.03
N THR A 23 21.48 5.49 3.72
CA THR A 23 21.11 4.07 3.82
C THR A 23 20.15 3.63 2.73
N HIS A 24 19.52 4.56 2.00
CA HIS A 24 18.69 4.18 0.86
C HIS A 24 19.55 3.87 -0.36
N MET A 25 19.26 2.75 -1.01
CA MET A 25 19.84 2.36 -2.30
C MET A 25 18.73 2.08 -3.32
N PHE A 26 18.90 2.61 -4.53
CA PHE A 26 18.09 2.24 -5.69
C PHE A 26 18.56 0.92 -6.29
N SER A 27 18.40 -0.18 -5.54
CA SER A 27 18.75 -1.52 -5.98
C SER A 27 17.61 -2.51 -5.73
N TRP A 28 17.54 -3.56 -6.56
CA TRP A 28 16.56 -4.63 -6.38
C TRP A 28 16.72 -5.34 -5.03
N ASP A 29 17.96 -5.49 -4.59
CA ASP A 29 18.30 -6.10 -3.29
C ASP A 29 17.76 -5.28 -2.11
N HIS A 30 18.00 -3.96 -2.09
CA HIS A 30 17.49 -3.08 -1.02
C HIS A 30 15.96 -3.06 -0.98
N TYR A 31 15.30 -3.01 -2.14
CA TYR A 31 13.84 -3.05 -2.20
C TYR A 31 13.29 -4.39 -1.73
N TYR A 32 13.89 -5.51 -2.17
CA TYR A 32 13.52 -6.84 -1.69
C TYR A 32 13.68 -6.95 -0.17
N GLU A 33 14.82 -6.51 0.39
CA GLU A 33 15.06 -6.53 1.84
C GLU A 33 13.99 -5.74 2.59
N CYS A 34 13.67 -4.52 2.13
CA CYS A 34 12.64 -3.69 2.75
C CYS A 34 11.27 -4.37 2.77
N TYR A 35 10.84 -4.93 1.64
CA TYR A 35 9.54 -5.60 1.52
C TYR A 35 9.51 -6.92 2.30
N ASN A 36 10.54 -7.75 2.18
CA ASN A 36 10.65 -9.02 2.90
C ASN A 36 10.62 -8.78 4.43
N TYR A 37 11.44 -7.86 4.93
CA TYR A 37 11.45 -7.48 6.34
C TYR A 37 10.05 -7.05 6.80
N THR A 38 9.39 -6.18 6.02
CA THR A 38 8.06 -5.67 6.37
C THR A 38 7.02 -6.77 6.44
N ILE A 39 7.00 -7.68 5.47
CA ILE A 39 6.07 -8.82 5.46
C ILE A 39 6.32 -9.71 6.67
N ARG A 40 7.58 -10.03 6.96
CA ARG A 40 7.95 -10.82 8.13
C ARG A 40 7.45 -10.20 9.42
N GLN A 41 7.66 -8.90 9.60
CA GLN A 41 7.18 -8.19 10.79
C GLN A 41 5.64 -8.21 10.90
N ILE A 42 4.93 -8.00 9.78
CA ILE A 42 3.45 -8.07 9.76
C ILE A 42 2.96 -9.47 10.11
N LEU A 43 3.53 -10.51 9.48
CA LEU A 43 3.11 -11.89 9.69
C LEU A 43 3.44 -12.37 11.10
N ASP A 44 4.65 -12.12 11.60
CA ASP A 44 5.07 -12.54 12.95
C ASP A 44 4.21 -11.84 14.03
N LYS A 45 3.98 -10.53 13.89
CA LYS A 45 3.10 -9.76 14.79
C LYS A 45 1.64 -10.21 14.66
N GLY A 46 1.14 -10.38 13.44
CA GLY A 46 -0.22 -10.81 13.16
C GLY A 46 -0.51 -12.19 13.71
N LEU A 47 0.38 -13.16 13.51
CA LEU A 47 0.23 -14.51 14.05
C LEU A 47 0.30 -14.54 15.58
N SER A 48 0.90 -13.55 16.25
CA SER A 48 0.90 -13.48 17.72
C SER A 48 -0.48 -13.18 18.32
N LYS A 49 -1.45 -12.70 17.52
CA LYS A 49 -2.79 -12.30 17.95
C LYS A 49 -3.86 -12.98 17.08
N LYS A 50 -4.90 -13.55 17.70
CA LYS A 50 -5.99 -14.18 16.94
C LYS A 50 -6.70 -13.15 16.04
N TYR A 51 -7.00 -13.53 14.81
CA TYR A 51 -7.75 -12.75 13.81
C TYR A 51 -7.12 -11.40 13.38
N ALA A 52 -5.86 -11.15 13.71
CA ALA A 52 -5.25 -9.84 13.46
C ALA A 52 -4.94 -9.56 11.97
N LEU A 53 -4.89 -10.59 11.12
CA LEU A 53 -4.51 -10.47 9.71
C LEU A 53 -5.72 -10.44 8.75
N ASN A 54 -6.86 -11.02 9.12
CA ASN A 54 -8.02 -11.14 8.22
C ASN A 54 -8.52 -9.77 7.74
N SER A 55 -8.57 -8.77 8.64
CA SER A 55 -8.97 -7.40 8.30
C SER A 55 -7.92 -6.62 7.49
N LEU A 56 -6.74 -7.21 7.26
CA LEU A 56 -5.60 -6.61 6.54
C LEU A 56 -5.30 -7.38 5.23
N SER A 57 -6.23 -8.22 4.79
CA SER A 57 -6.01 -9.22 3.75
C SER A 57 -5.42 -8.69 2.44
N LYS A 58 -6.05 -7.70 1.81
CA LYS A 58 -5.63 -7.14 0.51
C LYS A 58 -4.23 -6.52 0.54
N PRO A 59 -3.91 -5.58 1.46
CA PRO A 59 -2.57 -5.01 1.54
C PRO A 59 -1.51 -6.08 1.89
N VAL A 60 -1.78 -7.03 2.79
CA VAL A 60 -0.83 -8.10 3.12
C VAL A 60 -0.55 -8.99 1.91
N LEU A 61 -1.58 -9.43 1.19
CA LEU A 61 -1.40 -10.19 -0.05
C LEU A 61 -0.66 -9.39 -1.12
N PHE A 62 -0.96 -8.09 -1.26
CA PHE A 62 -0.26 -7.23 -2.20
C PHE A 62 1.23 -7.17 -1.87
N LEU A 63 1.59 -6.97 -0.60
CA LEU A 63 2.99 -6.93 -0.18
C LEU A 63 3.69 -8.27 -0.48
N ILE A 64 3.07 -9.41 -0.16
CA ILE A 64 3.61 -10.75 -0.47
C ILE A 64 3.86 -10.90 -1.97
N ARG A 65 2.85 -10.59 -2.80
CA ARG A 65 2.94 -10.66 -4.26
C ARG A 65 4.05 -9.75 -4.79
N HIS A 66 4.12 -8.52 -4.30
CA HIS A 66 5.13 -7.55 -4.71
C HIS A 66 6.54 -7.99 -4.32
N ASN A 67 6.69 -8.58 -3.14
CA ASN A 67 7.95 -9.16 -2.70
C ASN A 67 8.40 -10.34 -3.58
N PHE A 68 7.47 -11.16 -4.09
CA PHE A 68 7.80 -12.19 -5.08
C PHE A 68 8.31 -11.61 -6.40
N GLU A 69 7.75 -10.49 -6.87
CA GLU A 69 8.27 -9.79 -8.05
C GLU A 69 9.69 -9.28 -7.80
N LEU A 70 9.91 -8.63 -6.66
CA LEU A 70 11.22 -8.12 -6.26
C LEU A 70 12.24 -9.25 -6.12
N LEU A 71 11.84 -10.41 -5.57
CA LEU A 71 12.67 -11.59 -5.43
C LEU A 71 13.16 -12.11 -6.79
N LEU A 72 12.25 -12.24 -7.77
CA LEU A 72 12.63 -12.66 -9.12
C LEU A 72 13.59 -11.66 -9.76
N LYS A 73 13.28 -10.36 -9.69
CA LYS A 73 14.11 -9.31 -10.31
C LYS A 73 15.46 -9.15 -9.62
N LYS A 74 15.54 -9.33 -8.30
CA LYS A 74 16.79 -9.44 -7.55
C LYS A 74 17.62 -10.62 -8.05
N ASN A 75 17.01 -11.79 -8.26
CA ASN A 75 17.74 -12.96 -8.72
C ASN A 75 18.19 -12.85 -10.19
N LEU A 76 17.41 -12.22 -11.07
CA LEU A 76 17.88 -11.85 -12.41
C LEU A 76 19.12 -10.93 -12.32
N MET A 77 19.06 -9.90 -11.47
CA MET A 77 20.17 -8.97 -11.26
C MET A 77 21.44 -9.68 -10.76
N ILE A 78 21.34 -10.54 -9.73
CA ILE A 78 22.49 -11.25 -9.14
C ILE A 78 23.17 -12.16 -10.17
N ASN A 79 22.38 -12.76 -11.06
CA ASN A 79 22.90 -13.64 -12.12
C ASN A 79 23.31 -12.87 -13.40
N ASN A 80 23.26 -11.54 -13.40
CA ASN A 80 23.54 -10.68 -14.56
C ASN A 80 22.67 -10.98 -15.79
N PHE A 81 21.39 -11.29 -15.57
CA PHE A 81 20.39 -11.43 -16.63
C PHE A 81 19.60 -10.13 -16.83
N ASP A 82 18.98 -9.99 -18.00
CA ASP A 82 18.11 -8.86 -18.30
C ASP A 82 16.91 -8.84 -17.35
N ILE A 83 16.58 -7.65 -16.85
CA ILE A 83 15.49 -7.46 -15.89
C ILE A 83 14.30 -6.85 -16.64
N PRO A 84 13.19 -7.59 -16.86
CA PRO A 84 12.05 -7.06 -17.56
C PRO A 84 11.38 -5.89 -16.82
N ILE A 85 10.92 -4.89 -17.56
CA ILE A 85 10.06 -3.82 -17.04
C ILE A 85 8.66 -4.33 -16.65
N SER A 86 8.30 -5.52 -17.14
CA SER A 86 7.02 -6.17 -16.89
C SER A 86 6.81 -6.48 -15.41
N HIS A 87 5.54 -6.56 -15.03
CA HIS A 87 5.10 -7.02 -13.71
C HIS A 87 4.55 -8.45 -13.77
N ASP A 88 4.34 -9.00 -14.96
CA ASP A 88 3.80 -10.35 -15.14
C ASP A 88 4.85 -11.41 -14.79
N PHE A 89 4.49 -12.37 -13.92
CA PHE A 89 5.44 -13.39 -13.47
C PHE A 89 5.90 -14.31 -14.58
N LYS A 90 5.06 -14.62 -15.57
CA LYS A 90 5.45 -15.49 -16.69
C LYS A 90 6.51 -14.79 -17.55
N GLU A 91 6.35 -13.50 -17.82
CA GLU A 91 7.36 -12.71 -18.53
C GLU A 91 8.66 -12.61 -17.75
N ILE A 92 8.60 -12.39 -16.44
CA ILE A 92 9.80 -12.32 -15.58
C ILE A 92 10.49 -13.69 -15.50
N LEU A 93 9.74 -14.79 -15.38
CA LEU A 93 10.29 -16.15 -15.38
C LEU A 93 10.95 -16.51 -16.71
N ASN A 94 10.42 -16.03 -17.84
CA ASN A 94 11.02 -16.26 -19.16
C ASN A 94 12.33 -15.50 -19.38
N ALA A 95 12.67 -14.53 -18.52
CA ALA A 95 13.97 -13.85 -18.55
C ALA A 95 15.10 -14.69 -17.95
N PHE A 96 14.78 -15.76 -17.22
CA PHE A 96 15.77 -16.76 -16.81
C PHE A 96 16.08 -17.68 -18.01
N PRO A 97 17.36 -17.84 -18.40
CA PRO A 97 17.74 -18.68 -19.54
C PRO A 97 17.46 -20.17 -19.29
N ASP A 98 17.47 -20.58 -18.03
CA ASP A 98 17.12 -21.92 -17.58
C ASP A 98 16.11 -21.81 -16.43
N LYS A 99 14.94 -22.43 -16.60
CA LYS A 99 13.86 -22.40 -15.61
C LYS A 99 14.22 -23.14 -14.32
N THR A 100 15.17 -24.08 -14.37
CA THR A 100 15.64 -24.82 -13.19
C THR A 100 16.39 -23.94 -12.19
N LEU A 101 16.78 -22.72 -12.60
CA LEU A 101 17.34 -21.71 -11.70
C LEU A 101 16.31 -21.16 -10.71
N VAL A 102 15.01 -21.33 -10.98
CA VAL A 102 13.93 -20.94 -10.08
C VAL A 102 13.34 -22.21 -9.46
N PRO A 103 13.32 -22.35 -8.12
CA PRO A 103 12.78 -23.54 -7.46
C PRO A 103 11.35 -23.87 -7.92
N ASP A 104 11.06 -25.15 -8.16
CA ASP A 104 9.76 -25.62 -8.64
C ASP A 104 8.64 -25.25 -7.66
N GLU A 105 8.92 -25.33 -6.36
CA GLU A 105 8.04 -24.87 -5.28
C GLU A 105 7.68 -23.39 -5.43
N PHE A 106 8.65 -22.56 -5.80
CA PHE A 106 8.40 -21.13 -6.01
C PHE A 106 7.56 -20.91 -7.27
N GLN A 107 7.85 -21.61 -8.35
CA GLN A 107 7.04 -21.55 -9.57
C GLN A 107 5.58 -21.96 -9.30
N LEU A 108 5.36 -22.98 -8.45
CA LEU A 108 4.02 -23.38 -8.02
C LEU A 108 3.32 -22.25 -7.25
N ILE A 109 4.02 -21.57 -6.33
CA ILE A 109 3.47 -20.40 -5.61
C ILE A 109 3.05 -19.30 -6.59
N LEU A 110 3.89 -18.97 -7.57
CA LEU A 110 3.62 -17.91 -8.55
C LEU A 110 2.41 -18.23 -9.45
N SER A 111 2.10 -19.51 -9.63
CA SER A 111 0.94 -19.96 -10.42
C SER A 111 -0.39 -19.82 -9.67
N ALA A 112 -0.38 -19.55 -8.36
CA ALA A 112 -1.61 -19.36 -7.59
C ALA A 112 -2.39 -18.16 -8.11
N GLN A 113 -3.67 -18.36 -8.44
CA GLN A 113 -4.52 -17.38 -9.13
C GLN A 113 -4.54 -15.99 -8.50
N VAL A 114 -4.45 -15.92 -7.16
CA VAL A 114 -4.37 -14.65 -6.42
C VAL A 114 -3.19 -13.76 -6.85
N PHE A 115 -2.08 -14.36 -7.26
CA PHE A 115 -0.82 -13.66 -7.53
C PHE A 115 -0.54 -13.42 -9.02
N VAL A 116 -1.30 -14.04 -9.92
CA VAL A 116 -1.02 -14.05 -11.37
C VAL A 116 -1.03 -12.65 -12.01
N ASN A 117 -1.88 -11.74 -11.54
CA ASN A 117 -1.96 -10.38 -12.09
C ASN A 117 -0.84 -9.47 -11.56
N ASP A 118 -0.74 -8.25 -12.09
CA ASP A 118 0.18 -7.18 -11.64
C ASP A 118 -0.08 -6.66 -10.19
N GLY A 119 -0.93 -7.37 -9.43
CA GLY A 119 -1.40 -6.98 -8.11
C GLY A 119 -2.55 -5.96 -8.12
N ALA A 120 -3.11 -5.57 -9.27
CA ALA A 120 -4.29 -4.71 -9.31
C ALA A 120 -5.49 -5.30 -8.54
N ASN A 121 -5.70 -6.62 -8.62
CA ASN A 121 -6.72 -7.35 -7.86
C ASN A 121 -6.57 -7.24 -6.34
N LEU A 122 -5.36 -6.94 -5.86
CA LEU A 122 -5.05 -6.79 -4.44
C LEU A 122 -5.04 -5.31 -4.00
N ARG A 123 -5.12 -4.39 -4.95
CA ARG A 123 -5.14 -2.93 -4.72
C ARG A 123 -6.50 -2.29 -4.99
N TYR A 124 -7.34 -2.94 -5.77
CA TYR A 124 -8.65 -2.45 -6.19
C TYR A 124 -9.70 -3.57 -6.14
N ASP A 125 -10.97 -3.17 -6.15
CA ASP A 125 -12.09 -4.11 -6.09
C ASP A 125 -12.58 -4.55 -7.46
N LEU A 126 -12.52 -3.66 -8.45
CA LEU A 126 -13.05 -3.86 -9.78
C LEU A 126 -11.94 -4.09 -10.80
N ASN A 127 -12.18 -5.03 -11.71
CA ASN A 127 -11.36 -5.29 -12.86
C ASN A 127 -11.59 -4.22 -13.93
N LYS A 128 -10.50 -3.64 -14.43
CA LYS A 128 -10.52 -2.58 -15.46
C LYS A 128 -11.15 -3.02 -16.77
N GLU A 129 -10.94 -4.26 -17.17
CA GLU A 129 -11.36 -4.78 -18.46
C GLU A 129 -12.83 -5.21 -18.44
N THR A 130 -13.28 -5.83 -17.35
CA THR A 130 -14.65 -6.37 -17.26
C THR A 130 -15.61 -5.46 -16.51
N GLY A 131 -15.12 -4.54 -15.68
CA GLY A 131 -15.93 -3.74 -14.75
C GLY A 131 -16.48 -4.54 -13.56
N GLU A 132 -16.22 -5.84 -13.51
CA GLU A 132 -16.71 -6.73 -12.45
C GLU A 132 -15.73 -6.82 -11.28
N SER A 133 -16.19 -7.34 -10.14
CA SER A 133 -15.29 -7.54 -9.00
C SER A 133 -14.25 -8.62 -9.29
N TYR A 134 -12.99 -8.38 -8.87
CA TYR A 134 -11.91 -9.37 -8.99
C TYR A 134 -12.18 -10.67 -8.24
N PHE A 135 -12.97 -10.64 -7.16
CA PHE A 135 -13.24 -11.80 -6.33
C PHE A 135 -14.75 -12.05 -6.19
N PRO A 136 -15.22 -13.28 -6.46
CA PRO A 136 -16.63 -13.62 -6.29
C PRO A 136 -17.05 -13.68 -4.81
N ASN A 137 -18.36 -13.74 -4.56
CA ASN A 137 -18.91 -13.80 -3.21
C ASN A 137 -18.45 -15.09 -2.52
N GLY A 138 -17.97 -14.99 -1.28
CA GLY A 138 -17.50 -16.14 -0.51
C GLY A 138 -16.10 -16.63 -0.88
N GLU A 139 -15.39 -15.95 -1.79
CA GLU A 139 -14.01 -16.28 -2.16
C GLU A 139 -13.09 -16.19 -0.93
N ARG A 140 -12.29 -17.24 -0.72
CA ARG A 140 -11.34 -17.36 0.38
C ARG A 140 -9.97 -17.69 -0.16
N ILE A 141 -8.96 -17.03 0.40
CA ILE A 141 -7.56 -17.27 0.05
C ILE A 141 -6.87 -17.84 1.28
N GLU A 142 -6.43 -19.09 1.18
CA GLU A 142 -5.63 -19.75 2.22
C GLU A 142 -4.16 -19.45 1.98
N VAL A 143 -3.57 -18.60 2.83
CA VAL A 143 -2.17 -18.17 2.68
C VAL A 143 -1.20 -19.16 3.33
N CYS A 144 -1.68 -19.97 4.28
CA CYS A 144 -0.83 -20.93 5.02
C CYS A 144 -0.06 -21.91 4.11
N PRO A 145 -0.66 -22.56 3.09
CA PRO A 145 0.08 -23.46 2.19
C PRO A 145 1.19 -22.73 1.42
N THR A 146 0.95 -21.47 1.01
CA THR A 146 1.96 -20.65 0.36
C THR A 146 3.14 -20.36 1.30
N LEU A 147 2.88 -20.02 2.56
CA LEU A 147 3.95 -19.75 3.52
C LEU A 147 4.75 -21.01 3.87
N GLU A 148 4.07 -22.14 4.05
CA GLU A 148 4.71 -23.44 4.28
C GLU A 148 5.65 -23.79 3.14
N LEU A 149 5.13 -23.73 1.90
CA LEU A 149 5.90 -24.04 0.71
C LEU A 149 7.05 -23.05 0.47
N PHE A 150 6.82 -21.75 0.70
CA PHE A 150 7.87 -20.75 0.53
C PHE A 150 9.01 -20.95 1.55
N ASN A 151 8.65 -21.19 2.81
CA ASN A 151 9.63 -21.37 3.88
C ASN A 151 10.37 -22.72 3.80
N SER A 152 9.91 -23.69 3.00
CA SER A 152 10.64 -24.94 2.71
C SER A 152 11.73 -24.79 1.65
N ILE A 153 11.75 -23.69 0.89
CA ILE A 153 12.73 -23.45 -0.17
C ILE A 153 14.07 -23.08 0.47
N ALA A 154 15.11 -23.85 0.17
CA ALA A 154 16.47 -23.51 0.56
C ALA A 154 17.02 -22.43 -0.39
N SER A 155 17.61 -21.38 0.17
CA SER A 155 18.45 -20.45 -0.61
C SER A 155 19.62 -21.22 -1.22
N SER A 156 19.95 -20.92 -2.47
CA SER A 156 21.09 -21.49 -3.19
C SER A 156 22.00 -20.38 -3.71
N ASP A 157 23.13 -20.75 -4.34
CA ASP A 157 24.03 -19.80 -5.00
C ASP A 157 23.40 -19.13 -6.24
N THR A 158 22.34 -19.74 -6.80
CA THR A 158 21.67 -19.28 -8.03
C THR A 158 20.32 -18.62 -7.75
N PHE A 159 19.72 -18.90 -6.59
CA PHE A 159 18.44 -18.34 -6.17
C PHE A 159 18.46 -17.98 -4.68
N HIS A 160 18.69 -16.70 -4.42
CA HIS A 160 18.82 -16.13 -3.09
C HIS A 160 17.45 -15.68 -2.57
N LEU A 161 17.01 -16.24 -1.45
CA LEU A 161 15.78 -15.81 -0.76
C LEU A 161 15.95 -15.79 0.77
N ASP A 162 15.17 -14.93 1.41
CA ASP A 162 14.98 -14.89 2.85
C ASP A 162 13.59 -15.42 3.21
N GLN A 163 13.43 -15.96 4.42
CA GLN A 163 12.14 -16.44 4.93
C GLN A 163 11.08 -15.32 4.95
N LEU A 164 9.83 -15.65 4.60
CA LEU A 164 8.73 -14.69 4.64
C LEU A 164 8.20 -14.43 6.05
N CYS A 165 8.32 -15.41 6.94
CA CYS A 165 7.91 -15.33 8.34
C CYS A 165 8.67 -16.37 9.17
N THR A 166 8.64 -16.21 10.49
CA THR A 166 9.19 -17.22 11.39
C THR A 166 8.36 -18.50 11.29
N PRO A 167 8.97 -19.67 11.01
CA PRO A 167 8.23 -20.93 10.91
C PRO A 167 7.39 -21.22 12.16
N PHE A 168 6.18 -21.73 11.95
CA PHE A 168 5.26 -22.11 13.00
C PHE A 168 4.63 -23.48 12.65
N ASP A 169 3.81 -24.01 13.56
CA ASP A 169 3.04 -25.22 13.27
C ASP A 169 1.99 -24.96 12.19
N TYR A 170 2.34 -25.25 10.94
CA TYR A 170 1.46 -25.12 9.79
C TYR A 170 0.24 -26.03 9.86
N THR A 171 0.19 -27.02 10.77
CA THR A 171 -1.00 -27.87 10.97
C THR A 171 -2.04 -27.24 11.92
N SER A 172 -1.65 -26.19 12.65
CA SER A 172 -2.52 -25.50 13.60
C SER A 172 -3.76 -24.90 12.94
N LYS A 173 -4.94 -25.41 13.31
CA LYS A 173 -6.23 -24.92 12.79
C LYS A 173 -6.43 -23.42 13.05
N THR A 174 -6.00 -22.93 14.21
CA THR A 174 -6.11 -21.50 14.56
C THR A 174 -5.25 -20.65 13.64
N LYS A 175 -3.98 -21.02 13.43
CA LYS A 175 -3.08 -20.28 12.54
C LYS A 175 -3.53 -20.33 11.09
N LYS A 176 -4.01 -21.48 10.62
CA LYS A 176 -4.62 -21.62 9.28
C LYS A 176 -5.80 -20.67 9.10
N TRP A 177 -6.65 -20.56 10.10
CA TRP A 177 -7.81 -19.68 10.07
C TRP A 177 -7.42 -18.19 10.09
N ASP A 178 -6.43 -17.81 10.92
CA ASP A 178 -5.88 -16.45 10.93
C ASP A 178 -5.25 -16.06 9.57
N LEU A 179 -4.84 -17.05 8.76
CA LEU A 179 -4.28 -16.92 7.41
C LEU A 179 -5.29 -17.26 6.29
N THR A 180 -6.59 -17.33 6.61
CA THR A 180 -7.66 -17.47 5.62
C THR A 180 -8.30 -16.12 5.38
N PHE A 181 -8.09 -15.55 4.20
CA PHE A 181 -8.52 -14.20 3.87
C PHE A 181 -9.83 -14.19 3.11
N HIS A 182 -10.81 -13.44 3.62
CA HIS A 182 -12.18 -13.38 3.09
C HIS A 182 -12.32 -12.18 2.13
N MET A 183 -12.20 -12.43 0.84
CA MET A 183 -11.88 -11.37 -0.12
C MET A 183 -13.06 -10.44 -0.46
N ARG A 184 -14.30 -10.93 -0.38
CA ARG A 184 -15.50 -10.15 -0.74
C ARG A 184 -16.32 -9.64 0.43
N GLU A 185 -16.04 -10.10 1.66
CA GLU A 185 -16.53 -9.44 2.88
C GLU A 185 -15.97 -8.00 3.01
N CYS A 186 -15.05 -7.62 2.11
CA CYS A 186 -14.31 -6.38 2.10
C CYS A 186 -14.46 -5.55 0.82
N ALA A 187 -15.58 -5.68 0.10
CA ALA A 187 -15.78 -4.96 -1.16
C ALA A 187 -16.15 -3.47 -0.96
N GLY A 188 -15.59 -2.60 -1.78
CA GLY A 188 -15.85 -1.18 -1.82
C GLY A 188 -14.63 -0.37 -1.37
N LEU A 189 -14.37 0.75 -2.06
CA LEU A 189 -13.19 1.58 -1.83
C LEU A 189 -13.01 2.01 -0.37
N GLY A 190 -14.10 2.29 0.34
CA GLY A 190 -14.07 2.64 1.75
C GLY A 190 -13.57 1.50 2.66
N ILE A 191 -14.02 0.26 2.43
CA ILE A 191 -13.58 -0.91 3.21
C ILE A 191 -12.16 -1.30 2.80
N LEU A 192 -11.84 -1.26 1.51
CA LEU A 192 -10.50 -1.52 1.04
C LEU A 192 -9.49 -0.56 1.69
N ARG A 193 -9.82 0.74 1.73
CA ARG A 193 -9.02 1.75 2.40
C ARG A 193 -8.77 1.42 3.87
N THR A 194 -9.78 0.98 4.64
CA THR A 194 -9.58 0.68 6.07
C THR A 194 -8.60 -0.48 6.30
N GLN A 195 -8.48 -1.43 5.37
CA GLN A 195 -7.44 -2.45 5.45
C GLN A 195 -6.03 -1.86 5.30
N PHE A 196 -5.85 -0.94 4.36
CA PHE A 196 -4.58 -0.25 4.16
C PHE A 196 -4.25 0.60 5.39
N ASP A 197 -5.21 1.34 5.94
CA ASP A 197 -5.06 2.10 7.19
C ASP A 197 -4.62 1.19 8.34
N GLY A 198 -5.28 0.05 8.55
CA GLY A 198 -4.90 -0.89 9.62
C GLY A 198 -3.50 -1.49 9.42
N THR A 199 -3.06 -1.68 8.18
CA THR A 199 -1.70 -2.16 7.89
C THR A 199 -0.66 -1.06 8.16
N ILE A 200 -0.97 0.19 7.79
CA ILE A 200 -0.14 1.37 8.11
C ILE A 200 0.02 1.51 9.63
N GLU A 201 -1.08 1.40 10.38
CA GLU A 201 -1.04 1.44 11.85
C GLU A 201 -0.18 0.35 12.45
N MET A 202 -0.34 -0.90 11.98
CA MET A 202 0.44 -2.02 12.49
C MET A 202 1.95 -1.75 12.38
N LEU A 203 2.38 -1.15 11.26
CA LEU A 203 3.77 -0.78 11.01
C LEU A 203 4.23 0.39 11.89
N ILE A 204 3.42 1.44 12.00
CA ILE A 204 3.72 2.62 12.84
C ILE A 204 3.85 2.21 14.30
N GLU A 205 2.90 1.41 14.81
CA GLU A 205 2.97 0.87 16.17
C GLU A 205 4.17 -0.05 16.35
N GLY A 206 4.52 -0.83 15.32
CA GLY A 206 5.70 -1.68 15.35
C GLY A 206 7.00 -0.89 15.46
N ILE A 207 7.12 0.25 14.78
CA ILE A 207 8.27 1.16 14.91
C ILE A 207 8.36 1.74 16.32
N ILE A 208 7.21 2.13 16.90
CA ILE A 208 7.18 2.83 18.19
C ILE A 208 7.37 1.89 19.37
N ASN A 209 6.72 0.73 19.34
CA ASN A 209 6.58 -0.15 20.49
C ASN A 209 7.40 -1.44 20.35
N ASP A 210 7.59 -1.94 19.13
CA ASP A 210 8.15 -3.27 18.89
C ASP A 210 9.56 -3.23 18.27
N GLY A 211 10.09 -2.03 18.02
CA GLY A 211 11.45 -1.83 17.50
C GLY A 211 11.61 -2.18 16.02
N PHE A 212 10.55 -2.07 15.20
CA PHE A 212 10.67 -2.23 13.75
C PHE A 212 11.66 -1.21 13.18
N ASP A 213 12.56 -1.67 12.32
CA ASP A 213 13.58 -0.83 11.71
C ASP A 213 12.98 0.07 10.63
N ILE A 214 12.86 1.37 10.91
CA ILE A 214 12.35 2.37 9.95
C ILE A 214 13.10 2.32 8.61
N HIS A 215 14.41 2.03 8.61
CA HIS A 215 15.21 1.98 7.39
C HIS A 215 14.83 0.81 6.48
N LYS A 216 14.13 -0.19 7.02
CA LYS A 216 13.64 -1.35 6.27
C LYS A 216 12.14 -1.27 5.96
N VAL A 217 11.33 -0.60 6.77
CA VAL A 217 9.86 -0.56 6.55
C VAL A 217 9.36 0.63 5.73
N TYR A 218 10.17 1.68 5.54
CA TYR A 218 9.64 2.92 4.98
C TYR A 218 9.17 2.84 3.53
N LEU A 219 9.80 2.01 2.68
CA LEU A 219 9.37 1.85 1.28
C LEU A 219 7.95 1.25 1.22
N PRO A 220 7.67 0.08 1.82
CA PRO A 220 6.30 -0.43 1.96
C PRO A 220 5.34 0.53 2.65
N LEU A 221 5.76 1.16 3.76
CA LEU A 221 4.92 2.11 4.51
C LEU A 221 4.49 3.29 3.63
N MET A 222 5.41 3.85 2.85
CA MET A 222 5.12 4.97 1.95
C MET A 222 4.25 4.58 0.78
N PHE A 223 4.45 3.38 0.22
CA PHE A 223 3.53 2.83 -0.76
C PHE A 223 2.10 2.70 -0.18
N LEU A 224 1.95 2.13 1.02
CA LEU A 224 0.64 1.93 1.66
C LEU A 224 -0.07 3.27 1.92
N ILE A 225 0.62 4.26 2.48
CA ILE A 225 0.05 5.61 2.72
C ILE A 225 -0.40 6.26 1.41
N ARG A 226 0.46 6.22 0.39
CA ARG A 226 0.17 6.75 -0.94
C ARG A 226 -1.07 6.08 -1.54
N HIS A 227 -1.19 4.76 -1.41
CA HIS A 227 -2.34 4.00 -1.92
C HIS A 227 -3.62 4.27 -1.12
N SER A 228 -3.54 4.37 0.22
CA SER A 228 -4.70 4.70 1.05
C SER A 228 -5.28 6.07 0.67
N LEU A 229 -4.42 7.06 0.42
CA LEU A 229 -4.85 8.37 -0.08
C LEU A 229 -5.55 8.30 -1.45
N GLU A 230 -5.06 7.46 -2.36
CA GLU A 230 -5.71 7.24 -3.66
C GLU A 230 -7.13 6.71 -3.48
N LEU A 231 -7.28 5.67 -2.66
CA LEU A 231 -8.58 5.06 -2.36
C LEU A 231 -9.53 6.06 -1.68
N ALA A 232 -9.02 6.85 -0.73
CA ALA A 232 -9.79 7.87 -0.03
C ALA A 232 -10.31 8.95 -0.98
N LEU A 233 -9.44 9.49 -1.85
CA LEU A 233 -9.84 10.52 -2.81
C LEU A 233 -10.86 9.96 -3.82
N LYS A 234 -10.62 8.76 -4.37
CA LYS A 234 -11.56 8.10 -5.28
C LYS A 234 -12.94 7.92 -4.66
N PHE A 235 -12.98 7.39 -3.44
CA PHE A 235 -14.23 7.18 -2.71
C PHE A 235 -15.00 8.50 -2.56
N ASN A 236 -14.31 9.57 -2.17
CA ASN A 236 -14.96 10.87 -1.97
C ASN A 236 -15.43 11.50 -3.29
N ILE A 237 -14.61 11.45 -4.34
CA ILE A 237 -14.98 11.99 -5.65
C ILE A 237 -16.21 11.25 -6.19
N GLN A 238 -16.23 9.91 -6.13
CA GLN A 238 -17.38 9.11 -6.55
C GLN A 238 -18.65 9.48 -5.77
N ARG A 239 -18.53 9.68 -4.46
CA ARG A 239 -19.65 10.10 -3.62
C ARG A 239 -20.17 11.48 -4.02
N ILE A 240 -19.28 12.46 -4.23
CA ILE A 240 -19.65 13.81 -4.69
C ILE A 240 -20.35 13.75 -6.03
N GLN A 241 -19.80 13.02 -7.01
CA GLN A 241 -20.38 12.91 -8.34
C GLN A 241 -21.79 12.27 -8.33
N ALA A 242 -22.07 11.43 -7.33
CA ALA A 242 -23.38 10.83 -7.12
C ALA A 242 -24.39 11.77 -6.45
N THR A 243 -23.93 12.74 -5.66
CA THR A 243 -24.81 13.62 -4.86
C THR A 243 -24.83 15.08 -5.30
N SER A 244 -23.92 15.51 -6.17
CA SER A 244 -23.73 16.91 -6.54
C SER A 244 -23.39 17.10 -8.02
N SER A 245 -23.82 18.24 -8.58
CA SER A 245 -23.50 18.68 -9.95
C SER A 245 -22.29 19.62 -10.01
N LEU A 246 -21.64 19.92 -8.87
CA LEU A 246 -20.56 20.91 -8.76
C LEU A 246 -19.27 20.52 -9.51
N ILE A 247 -19.05 19.23 -9.75
CA ILE A 247 -17.91 18.74 -10.54
C ILE A 247 -18.38 17.92 -11.73
N SER A 248 -17.55 17.90 -12.78
CA SER A 248 -17.86 17.12 -13.98
C SER A 248 -17.96 15.63 -13.63
N GLN A 249 -18.90 14.93 -14.25
CA GLN A 249 -19.04 13.48 -14.15
C GLN A 249 -17.99 12.71 -14.97
N LYS A 250 -16.75 13.19 -14.97
CA LYS A 250 -15.63 12.47 -15.55
C LYS A 250 -15.42 11.19 -14.75
N ASP A 251 -15.43 10.04 -15.43
CA ASP A 251 -15.07 8.78 -14.81
C ASP A 251 -13.58 8.77 -14.43
N LEU A 252 -13.30 8.67 -13.13
CA LEU A 252 -11.96 8.62 -12.55
C LEU A 252 -11.67 7.27 -11.89
N THR A 253 -12.49 6.25 -12.15
CA THR A 253 -12.33 4.89 -11.59
C THR A 253 -10.92 4.33 -11.83
N TRP A 254 -10.38 4.57 -13.02
CA TRP A 254 -9.07 4.06 -13.47
C TRP A 254 -7.94 5.10 -13.39
N GLU A 255 -8.18 6.26 -12.79
CA GLU A 255 -7.13 7.26 -12.56
C GLU A 255 -6.30 6.85 -11.34
N HIS A 256 -4.98 6.84 -11.45
CA HIS A 256 -4.07 6.49 -10.35
C HIS A 256 -3.17 7.66 -9.95
N SER A 257 -3.16 8.74 -10.72
CA SER A 257 -2.44 9.96 -10.39
C SER A 257 -3.09 10.64 -9.20
N LEU A 258 -2.38 10.65 -8.07
CA LEU A 258 -2.79 11.42 -6.91
C LEU A 258 -2.97 12.89 -7.31
N ALA A 259 -2.09 13.47 -8.14
CA ALA A 259 -2.24 14.87 -8.55
C ALA A 259 -3.57 15.13 -9.27
N THR A 260 -3.98 14.24 -10.17
CA THR A 260 -5.28 14.38 -10.85
C THR A 260 -6.44 14.30 -9.84
N LEU A 261 -6.39 13.34 -8.92
CA LEU A 261 -7.43 13.14 -7.91
C LEU A 261 -7.49 14.30 -6.92
N PHE A 262 -6.33 14.77 -6.42
CA PHE A 262 -6.19 15.93 -5.55
C PHE A 262 -6.78 17.18 -6.20
N ASN A 263 -6.41 17.48 -7.45
CA ASN A 263 -6.92 18.63 -8.18
C ASN A 263 -8.43 18.53 -8.43
N CYS A 264 -8.95 17.34 -8.71
CA CYS A 264 -10.39 17.13 -8.87
C CYS A 264 -11.16 17.37 -7.56
N TYR A 265 -10.63 16.87 -6.44
CA TYR A 265 -11.24 17.10 -5.14
C TYR A 265 -11.11 18.56 -4.70
N ASP A 266 -9.98 19.21 -5.00
CA ASP A 266 -9.76 20.63 -4.70
C ASP A 266 -10.69 21.55 -5.50
N ASP A 267 -10.88 21.27 -6.80
CA ASP A 267 -11.86 21.98 -7.65
C ASP A 267 -13.26 21.89 -7.04
N TYR A 268 -13.66 20.71 -6.57
CA TYR A 268 -14.90 20.54 -5.82
C TYR A 268 -14.96 21.44 -4.58
N LEU A 269 -13.94 21.35 -3.70
CA LEU A 269 -13.92 22.11 -2.45
C LEU A 269 -13.98 23.64 -2.69
N SER A 270 -13.36 24.11 -3.78
CA SER A 270 -13.35 25.53 -4.17
C SER A 270 -14.72 26.06 -4.59
N LYS A 271 -15.63 25.18 -5.03
CA LYS A 271 -16.98 25.53 -5.51
C LYS A 271 -18.04 25.46 -4.42
N ILE A 272 -17.68 24.97 -3.24
CA ILE A 272 -18.58 24.92 -2.09
C ILE A 272 -18.90 26.35 -1.65
N ASP A 273 -20.20 26.64 -1.49
CA ASP A 273 -20.65 27.86 -0.86
C ASP A 273 -20.41 27.81 0.65
N GLN A 274 -19.23 28.29 1.08
CA GLN A 274 -18.85 28.31 2.49
C GLN A 274 -19.78 29.13 3.38
N SER A 275 -20.61 30.02 2.81
CA SER A 275 -21.57 30.81 3.59
C SER A 275 -22.71 29.96 4.17
N LYS A 276 -22.97 28.79 3.58
CA LYS A 276 -23.95 27.81 4.08
C LYS A 276 -23.44 27.00 5.27
N LEU A 277 -22.13 26.95 5.48
CA LEU A 277 -21.51 26.15 6.54
C LEU A 277 -21.64 26.85 7.90
N SER A 278 -21.88 26.07 8.95
CA SER A 278 -21.79 26.56 10.32
C SER A 278 -20.40 27.16 10.63
N PRO A 279 -20.29 28.15 11.54
CA PRO A 279 -19.00 28.79 11.87
C PRO A 279 -17.91 27.80 12.29
N VAL A 280 -18.29 26.72 12.98
CA VAL A 280 -17.38 25.65 13.42
C VAL A 280 -16.80 24.92 12.21
N VAL A 281 -17.64 24.54 11.24
CA VAL A 281 -17.18 23.84 10.03
C VAL A 281 -16.34 24.75 9.15
N GLN A 282 -16.67 26.05 9.05
CA GLN A 282 -15.83 27.01 8.35
C GLN A 282 -14.42 27.13 8.96
N GLU A 283 -14.32 27.16 10.29
CA GLU A 283 -13.03 27.22 10.99
C GLU A 283 -12.22 25.94 10.76
N GLN A 284 -12.87 24.77 10.86
CA GLN A 284 -12.24 23.48 10.56
C GLN A 284 -11.72 23.44 9.11
N TYR A 285 -12.54 23.85 8.15
CA TYR A 285 -12.17 23.91 6.73
C TYR A 285 -10.93 24.80 6.51
N LYS A 286 -10.91 26.00 7.11
CA LYS A 286 -9.75 26.91 7.07
C LYS A 286 -8.50 26.31 7.71
N GLY A 287 -8.65 25.50 8.75
CA GLY A 287 -7.55 24.78 9.39
C GLY A 287 -7.00 23.63 8.56
N TYR A 288 -7.87 22.85 7.91
CA TYR A 288 -7.48 21.67 7.14
C TYR A 288 -6.89 21.99 5.77
N LYS A 289 -7.44 22.99 5.06
CA LYS A 289 -7.07 23.28 3.67
C LYS A 289 -5.55 23.51 3.47
N PRO A 290 -4.87 24.34 4.27
CA PRO A 290 -3.42 24.55 4.09
C PRO A 290 -2.60 23.27 4.30
N VAL A 291 -3.04 22.40 5.22
CA VAL A 291 -2.36 21.14 5.54
C VAL A 291 -2.58 20.10 4.43
N TYR A 292 -3.78 20.08 3.86
CA TYR A 292 -4.11 19.28 2.68
C TYR A 292 -3.23 19.66 1.48
N ASP A 293 -3.07 20.97 1.21
CA ASP A 293 -2.23 21.46 0.12
C ASP A 293 -0.75 21.13 0.32
N GLU A 294 -0.28 21.19 1.57
CA GLU A 294 1.08 20.79 1.92
C GLU A 294 1.31 19.28 1.72
N LEU A 295 0.36 18.43 2.14
CA LEU A 295 0.42 16.97 1.93
C LEU A 295 0.50 16.63 0.44
N TYR A 296 -0.37 17.25 -0.36
CA TYR A 296 -0.37 17.10 -1.82
C TYR A 296 0.99 17.43 -2.42
N SER A 297 1.53 18.61 -2.13
CA SER A 297 2.79 19.08 -2.69
C SER A 297 3.93 18.10 -2.39
N ILE A 298 3.99 17.59 -1.15
CA ILE A 298 5.02 16.64 -0.74
C ILE A 298 4.88 15.32 -1.47
N ILE A 299 3.69 14.72 -1.46
CA ILE A 299 3.49 13.40 -2.09
C ILE A 299 3.71 13.47 -3.60
N HIS A 300 3.28 14.56 -4.25
CA HIS A 300 3.53 14.77 -5.67
C HIS A 300 5.04 14.82 -5.98
N ASN A 301 5.83 15.50 -5.14
CA ASN A 301 7.29 15.55 -5.27
C ASN A 301 7.95 14.18 -5.07
N PHE A 302 7.39 13.35 -4.19
CA PHE A 302 7.95 12.03 -3.89
C PHE A 302 7.67 11.01 -4.98
N ASP A 303 6.42 10.92 -5.43
CA ASP A 303 5.99 9.80 -6.25
C ASP A 303 4.93 10.22 -7.25
N SER A 304 5.33 11.12 -8.16
CA SER A 304 4.51 11.57 -9.29
C SER A 304 3.96 10.42 -10.15
N ASN A 305 4.58 9.23 -10.09
CA ASN A 305 4.27 8.08 -10.95
C ASN A 305 3.96 6.76 -10.21
N SER A 306 3.73 6.77 -8.89
CA SER A 306 3.37 5.57 -8.10
C SER A 306 4.39 4.42 -8.10
N ARG A 307 5.68 4.69 -8.31
CA ARG A 307 6.67 3.63 -8.58
C ARG A 307 7.88 3.64 -7.66
N ILE A 308 8.35 4.80 -7.22
CA ILE A 308 9.61 4.86 -6.46
C ILE A 308 9.54 4.09 -5.15
N PHE A 309 8.35 3.97 -4.54
CA PHE A 309 8.20 3.20 -3.30
C PHE A 309 8.13 1.69 -3.52
N ARG A 310 7.96 1.25 -4.77
CA ARG A 310 7.78 -0.15 -5.16
C ARG A 310 8.97 -0.72 -5.92
N PHE A 311 9.62 0.10 -6.74
CA PHE A 311 10.67 -0.33 -7.66
C PHE A 311 11.86 0.64 -7.62
N PRO A 312 13.09 0.15 -7.81
CA PRO A 312 14.29 0.98 -7.86
C PRO A 312 14.45 1.72 -9.21
N THR A 313 13.62 1.42 -10.20
CA THR A 313 13.69 1.97 -11.56
C THR A 313 12.35 2.57 -12.02
N ASP A 314 12.41 3.47 -12.99
CA ASP A 314 11.26 4.09 -13.62
C ASP A 314 10.54 3.16 -14.62
N LYS A 315 9.65 3.72 -15.46
CA LYS A 315 8.89 2.96 -16.48
C LYS A 315 9.73 2.48 -17.66
N SER A 316 10.86 3.14 -17.91
CA SER A 316 11.83 2.80 -18.95
C SER A 316 12.87 1.80 -18.47
N GLY A 317 12.93 1.56 -17.15
CA GLY A 317 13.95 0.72 -16.52
C GLY A 317 15.17 1.52 -16.05
N ASP A 318 15.12 2.85 -16.14
CA ASP A 318 16.21 3.71 -15.71
C ASP A 318 16.19 3.91 -14.19
N PRO A 319 17.35 3.95 -13.51
CA PRO A 319 17.41 4.23 -12.07
C PRO A 319 16.83 5.60 -11.71
N TYR A 320 16.14 5.68 -10.58
CA TYR A 320 15.70 6.96 -10.04
C TYR A 320 16.87 7.86 -9.60
N SER A 321 16.70 9.16 -9.79
CA SER A 321 17.66 10.20 -9.36
C SER A 321 17.15 11.06 -8.19
N VAL A 322 16.06 10.65 -7.54
CA VAL A 322 15.39 11.41 -6.48
C VAL A 322 16.11 11.22 -5.13
N LYS A 323 16.27 12.30 -4.35
CA LYS A 323 16.78 12.22 -2.98
C LYS A 323 15.61 12.14 -1.99
N LEU A 324 15.45 11.00 -1.33
CA LEU A 324 14.60 10.90 -0.15
C LEU A 324 15.28 11.62 1.03
N LEU A 325 14.67 12.69 1.56
CA LEU A 325 15.19 13.37 2.75
C LEU A 325 14.45 12.92 4.01
N ASN A 326 15.20 12.73 5.09
CA ASN A 326 14.71 12.22 6.38
C ASN A 326 13.55 13.05 6.97
N LYS A 327 13.51 14.35 6.69
CA LYS A 327 12.47 15.25 7.19
C LYS A 327 11.10 14.97 6.57
N ASP A 328 11.09 14.27 5.45
CA ASP A 328 9.87 14.15 4.66
C ASP A 328 8.96 13.04 5.17
N ILE A 329 9.48 11.96 5.77
CA ILE A 329 8.63 10.86 6.26
C ILE A 329 7.85 11.25 7.52
N VAL A 330 8.52 11.83 8.51
CA VAL A 330 7.83 12.38 9.71
C VAL A 330 6.78 13.40 9.29
N LYS A 331 7.13 14.25 8.32
CA LYS A 331 6.22 15.26 7.79
C LYS A 331 5.03 14.63 7.06
N ILE A 332 5.25 13.66 6.18
CA ILE A 332 4.19 12.92 5.49
C ILE A 332 3.27 12.23 6.50
N LEU A 333 3.82 11.55 7.50
CA LEU A 333 3.00 10.92 8.55
C LEU A 333 2.15 11.96 9.27
N ARG A 334 2.74 13.08 9.68
CA ARG A 334 1.99 14.15 10.37
C ARG A 334 0.85 14.68 9.52
N LEU A 335 1.15 14.98 8.27
CA LEU A 335 0.17 15.50 7.33
C LEU A 335 -0.90 14.46 7.01
N TYR A 336 -0.54 13.20 6.84
CA TYR A 336 -1.45 12.09 6.63
C TYR A 336 -2.43 11.96 7.81
N TYR A 337 -1.94 11.87 9.05
CA TYR A 337 -2.78 11.80 10.25
C TYR A 337 -3.71 13.01 10.40
N PHE A 338 -3.24 14.20 10.05
CA PHE A 338 -4.03 15.42 10.17
C PHE A 338 -5.12 15.51 9.09
N VAL A 339 -4.80 15.12 7.87
CA VAL A 339 -5.69 15.24 6.70
C VAL A 339 -6.64 14.05 6.57
N ASP A 340 -6.34 12.91 7.19
CA ASP A 340 -7.17 11.71 7.15
C ASP A 340 -8.64 11.96 7.55
N PRO A 341 -8.96 12.65 8.67
CA PRO A 341 -10.34 12.98 9.02
C PRO A 341 -10.99 13.90 7.98
N PHE A 342 -10.24 14.87 7.46
CA PHE A 342 -10.71 15.79 6.43
C PHE A 342 -11.10 15.03 5.18
N ILE A 343 -10.23 14.20 4.61
CA ILE A 343 -10.59 13.41 3.42
C ILE A 343 -11.70 12.41 3.75
N THR A 344 -11.78 11.85 4.96
CA THR A 344 -12.79 10.82 5.27
C THR A 344 -14.21 11.34 5.41
N PHE A 345 -14.39 12.46 6.12
CA PHE A 345 -15.70 12.89 6.59
C PHE A 345 -16.21 14.15 5.93
N THR A 346 -15.39 14.85 5.14
CA THR A 346 -15.79 16.13 4.53
C THR A 346 -17.09 16.00 3.76
N ASN A 347 -17.28 14.96 2.95
CA ASN A 347 -18.53 14.82 2.20
C ASN A 347 -19.76 14.67 3.11
N LEU A 348 -19.68 13.83 4.15
CA LEU A 348 -20.77 13.66 5.11
C LEU A 348 -21.13 14.98 5.82
N VAL A 349 -20.11 15.70 6.30
CA VAL A 349 -20.29 17.00 6.97
C VAL A 349 -20.91 18.03 6.02
N LEU A 350 -20.45 18.08 4.76
CA LEU A 350 -21.00 19.00 3.77
C LEU A 350 -22.45 18.65 3.36
N GLU A 351 -22.84 17.37 3.41
CA GLU A 351 -24.24 16.95 3.20
C GLU A 351 -25.12 17.43 4.36
N GLU A 352 -24.67 17.23 5.61
CA GLU A 352 -25.35 17.67 6.82
C GLU A 352 -25.54 19.20 6.87
N GLU A 353 -24.57 19.95 6.37
CA GLU A 353 -24.59 21.41 6.28
C GLU A 353 -25.33 21.94 5.03
N ASN A 354 -25.97 21.08 4.23
CA ASN A 354 -26.67 21.43 2.97
C ASN A 354 -25.78 22.20 1.95
N ALA A 355 -24.48 21.96 2.00
CA ALA A 355 -23.49 22.60 1.14
C ALA A 355 -23.22 21.83 -0.16
N LEU A 356 -23.81 20.64 -0.30
CA LEU A 356 -23.64 19.71 -1.43
C LEU A 356 -24.73 19.81 -2.52
N ILE A 357 -25.83 20.51 -2.24
CA ILE A 357 -27.02 20.66 -3.11
C ILE A 357 -26.95 21.93 -3.96
#